data_AF-A0A960K3U4-F1
#
_entry.id   AF-A0A960K3U4-F1
#
_cell.length_a   1.000
_cell.length_b   1.000
_cell.length_c   1.000
_cell.angle_alpha   90.00
_cell.angle_beta   90.00
_cell.angle_gamma   90.00
#
_symmetry.space_group_name_H-M   'P 1'
#
loop_
_entity.id
_entity.type
_entity.pdbx_description
1 polymer ?
#
loop_
_entity_poly.entity_id
_entity_poly.type
_entity_poly.pdbx_seq_one_letter_code
_entity_poly.pdbx_strand_id
1 'polypeptide(L)'
;ATGSWAGGVALALEIAVAAVVLEPQLRRWRWLGGATVFLALAFLVSIPRLRGLLEGSDTSWSAREAYLCAGWRGFLERPLLGWGPGSTPWTLAEFLEPLPGIHPPGGLVGDLHNLPLQLFYELGASGGAFSLILFALLLARSTSEARDRPLAVAAKLGWLGFGVASLGGAPLSVLALPMALAVVLGAWQAALPGPGFPRTPRVRRWFPWVVAGLCFLGLLPLRLAHHAYERASRSQEALPALETALRWDPTFPLYRARHAALAGDFREASVAARGAPAVAAHWLLAAGLAPEAAGEEARKDLLEACRLDPFNALPPYLLAVRSGGTEAAVEAAARALLAEPRLLAADLFRDSGFRRQVALRIRRQEGVEEGLRSRWTEVLDAPYGRSKEFGELSERPPARLSLGYDGRPELALSTFLFRRRPWPLEVAAVILDGELAAEIDLPPAPALASTASWVFSRKSCGLGETAEGSARSQ
;
A
#
# COMPACT_ATOMS: atom_id res chain seq x y z
N ALA A 1 -6.26 -9.28 17.65
CA ALA A 1 -6.83 -10.49 17.01
C ALA A 1 -7.76 -10.04 15.89
N THR A 2 -7.57 -10.54 14.67
CA THR A 2 -8.10 -9.98 13.40
C THR A 2 -9.62 -10.05 13.21
N GLY A 3 -10.40 -10.47 14.21
CA GLY A 3 -11.87 -10.50 14.18
C GLY A 3 -12.50 -11.28 13.02
N SER A 4 -11.71 -11.97 12.20
CA SER A 4 -12.12 -12.50 10.90
C SER A 4 -13.04 -13.71 11.05
N TRP A 5 -14.30 -13.54 10.63
CA TRP A 5 -15.33 -14.59 10.61
C TRP A 5 -14.93 -15.79 9.76
N ALA A 6 -14.13 -15.59 8.72
CA ALA A 6 -13.73 -16.66 7.81
C ALA A 6 -12.94 -17.77 8.51
N GLY A 7 -12.13 -17.43 9.52
CA GLY A 7 -11.44 -18.43 10.34
C GLY A 7 -12.39 -19.22 11.24
N GLY A 8 -13.39 -18.56 11.83
CA GLY A 8 -14.42 -19.20 12.65
C GLY A 8 -15.38 -20.08 11.85
N VAL A 9 -15.81 -19.63 10.68
CA VAL A 9 -16.67 -20.39 9.75
C VAL A 9 -15.91 -21.56 9.13
N ALA A 10 -14.65 -21.37 8.72
CA ALA A 10 -13.79 -22.45 8.24
C ALA A 10 -13.65 -23.54 9.32
N LEU A 11 -13.35 -23.15 10.56
CA LEU A 11 -13.24 -24.07 11.69
C LEU A 11 -14.58 -24.75 12.02
N ALA A 12 -15.71 -24.04 11.93
CA ALA A 12 -17.05 -24.60 12.12
C ALA A 12 -17.39 -25.68 11.09
N LEU A 13 -17.08 -25.41 9.82
CA LEU A 13 -17.26 -26.35 8.71
C LEU A 13 -16.34 -27.56 8.85
N GLU A 14 -15.07 -27.34 9.22
CA GLU A 14 -14.11 -28.41 9.51
C GLU A 14 -14.61 -29.33 10.64
N ILE A 15 -15.10 -28.74 11.74
CA ILE A 15 -15.65 -29.48 12.88
C ILE A 15 -16.93 -30.23 12.52
N ALA A 16 -17.86 -29.59 11.80
CA ALA A 16 -19.14 -30.19 11.43
C ALA A 16 -18.92 -31.41 10.51
N VAL A 17 -18.05 -31.28 9.52
CA VAL A 17 -17.77 -32.40 8.61
C VAL A 17 -16.83 -33.43 9.26
N ALA A 18 -15.92 -33.05 10.16
CA ALA A 18 -15.18 -34.00 10.99
C ALA A 18 -16.13 -34.86 11.85
N ALA A 19 -17.15 -34.25 12.45
CA ALA A 19 -18.15 -34.95 13.27
C ALA A 19 -19.07 -35.88 12.46
N VAL A 20 -19.31 -35.57 11.17
CA VAL A 20 -20.14 -36.40 10.28
C VAL A 20 -19.34 -37.57 9.69
N VAL A 21 -18.06 -37.37 9.37
CA VAL A 21 -17.26 -38.36 8.64
C VAL A 21 -16.43 -39.27 9.57
N LEU A 22 -16.05 -38.80 10.77
CA LEU A 22 -15.39 -39.63 11.78
C LEU A 22 -16.42 -40.31 12.68
N GLU A 23 -17.04 -41.39 12.20
CA GLU A 23 -17.80 -42.31 13.05
C GLU A 23 -17.49 -43.78 12.73
N PRO A 24 -17.38 -44.69 13.75
CA PRO A 24 -18.03 -44.67 15.07
C PRO A 24 -17.10 -44.75 16.31
N GLN A 25 -15.78 -44.49 16.21
CA GLN A 25 -14.84 -44.86 17.29
C GLN A 25 -14.57 -43.82 18.40
N LEU A 26 -15.07 -42.58 18.30
CA LEU A 26 -14.79 -41.53 19.28
C LEU A 26 -16.09 -41.06 19.94
N ARG A 27 -16.12 -41.02 21.28
CA ARG A 27 -17.23 -40.58 22.15
C ARG A 27 -17.87 -39.27 21.64
N ARG A 28 -18.89 -39.42 20.79
CA ARG A 28 -19.63 -38.39 20.02
C ARG A 28 -19.94 -37.13 20.83
N TRP A 29 -20.39 -37.30 22.07
CA TRP A 29 -21.00 -36.22 22.85
C TRP A 29 -20.02 -35.21 23.45
N ARG A 30 -18.79 -35.61 23.78
CA ARG A 30 -17.82 -34.70 24.43
C ARG A 30 -17.18 -33.73 23.44
N TRP A 31 -16.86 -34.20 22.24
CA TRP A 31 -16.31 -33.37 21.18
C TRP A 31 -17.37 -32.51 20.49
N LEU A 32 -18.56 -33.06 20.23
CA LEU A 32 -19.70 -32.25 19.75
C LEU A 32 -20.08 -31.18 20.77
N GLY A 33 -20.11 -31.50 22.06
CA GLY A 33 -20.34 -30.52 23.13
C GLY A 33 -19.28 -29.42 23.15
N GLY A 34 -17.99 -29.79 23.13
CA GLY A 34 -16.88 -28.82 23.10
C GLY A 34 -16.88 -27.94 21.85
N ALA A 35 -17.09 -28.52 20.68
CA ALA A 35 -17.29 -27.82 19.41
C ALA A 35 -18.45 -26.84 19.45
N THR A 36 -19.61 -27.29 19.95
CA THR A 36 -20.83 -26.47 20.01
C THR A 36 -20.65 -25.31 20.99
N VAL A 37 -20.03 -25.56 22.15
CA VAL A 37 -19.69 -24.52 23.13
C VAL A 37 -18.69 -23.52 22.53
N PHE A 38 -17.66 -24.00 21.83
CA PHE A 38 -16.71 -23.14 21.15
C PHE A 38 -17.37 -22.28 20.07
N LEU A 39 -18.23 -22.88 19.23
CA LEU A 39 -18.97 -22.15 18.20
C LEU A 39 -19.97 -21.17 18.80
N ALA A 40 -20.65 -21.53 19.89
CA ALA A 40 -21.53 -20.63 20.62
C ALA A 40 -20.76 -19.46 21.24
N LEU A 41 -19.59 -19.70 21.84
CA LEU A 41 -18.72 -18.65 22.37
C LEU A 41 -18.16 -17.77 21.25
N ALA A 42 -17.71 -18.35 20.14
CA ALA A 42 -17.24 -17.61 18.97
C ALA A 42 -18.36 -16.74 18.36
N PHE A 43 -19.58 -17.28 18.29
CA PHE A 43 -20.76 -16.55 17.83
C PHE A 43 -21.12 -15.41 18.79
N LEU A 44 -21.18 -15.67 20.11
CA LEU A 44 -21.47 -14.68 21.15
C LEU A 44 -20.48 -13.50 21.12
N VAL A 45 -19.18 -13.79 21.03
CA VAL A 45 -18.13 -12.76 20.92
C VAL A 45 -18.26 -11.94 19.63
N SER A 46 -18.91 -12.50 18.61
CA SER A 46 -19.04 -11.88 17.30
C SER A 46 -20.39 -11.20 17.05
N ILE A 47 -21.36 -11.28 17.98
CA ILE A 47 -22.68 -10.63 17.89
C ILE A 47 -22.58 -9.11 17.62
N PRO A 48 -21.74 -8.33 18.34
CA PRO A 48 -21.63 -6.89 18.09
C PRO A 48 -21.20 -6.59 16.66
N ARG A 49 -20.32 -7.44 16.10
CA ARG A 49 -19.85 -7.31 14.73
C ARG A 49 -20.91 -7.70 13.70
N LEU A 50 -21.66 -8.79 13.92
CA LEU A 50 -22.81 -9.17 13.08
C LEU A 50 -23.84 -8.06 13.01
N ARG A 51 -24.14 -7.45 14.16
CA ARG A 51 -25.05 -6.33 14.24
C ARG A 51 -24.53 -5.16 13.42
N GLY A 52 -23.26 -4.79 13.56
CA GLY A 52 -22.64 -3.76 12.73
C GLY A 52 -22.64 -4.09 11.23
N LEU A 53 -22.49 -5.36 10.85
CA LEU A 53 -22.52 -5.79 9.45
C LEU A 53 -23.94 -5.71 8.87
N LEU A 54 -24.96 -6.13 9.63
CA LEU A 54 -26.37 -6.00 9.25
C LEU A 54 -26.85 -4.54 9.21
N GLU A 55 -26.30 -3.70 10.09
CA GLU A 55 -26.56 -2.26 10.15
C GLU A 55 -25.72 -1.46 9.13
N GLY A 56 -24.80 -2.09 8.41
CA GLY A 56 -23.91 -1.45 7.43
C GLY A 56 -22.83 -0.53 8.04
N SER A 57 -22.55 -0.66 9.34
CA SER A 57 -21.58 0.15 10.09
C SER A 57 -20.22 -0.56 10.32
N ASP A 58 -20.04 -1.81 9.87
CA ASP A 58 -18.75 -2.52 9.96
C ASP A 58 -17.73 -1.94 8.97
N THR A 59 -16.90 -1.03 9.45
CA THR A 59 -15.83 -0.39 8.65
C THR A 59 -14.86 -1.40 8.03
N SER A 60 -14.62 -2.54 8.71
CA SER A 60 -13.77 -3.61 8.18
C SER A 60 -14.38 -4.32 6.97
N TRP A 61 -15.70 -4.51 6.93
CA TRP A 61 -16.40 -5.08 5.78
C TRP A 61 -16.35 -4.11 4.60
N SER A 62 -16.71 -2.85 4.82
CA SER A 62 -16.65 -1.81 3.80
C SER A 62 -15.24 -1.63 3.22
N ALA A 63 -14.19 -1.70 4.05
CA ALA A 63 -12.81 -1.71 3.57
C ALA A 63 -12.52 -2.91 2.64
N ARG A 64 -12.94 -4.12 3.04
CA ARG A 64 -12.74 -5.33 2.24
C ARG A 64 -13.50 -5.28 0.92
N GLU A 65 -14.73 -4.77 0.94
CA GLU A 65 -15.51 -4.57 -0.28
C GLU A 65 -14.80 -3.60 -1.24
N ALA A 66 -14.28 -2.48 -0.73
CA ALA A 66 -13.48 -1.56 -1.53
C ALA A 66 -12.23 -2.24 -2.10
N TYR A 67 -11.54 -3.08 -1.31
CA TYR A 67 -10.37 -3.82 -1.78
C TYR A 67 -10.73 -4.85 -2.84
N LEU A 68 -11.83 -5.60 -2.67
CA LEU A 68 -12.33 -6.55 -3.68
C LEU A 68 -12.66 -5.84 -4.99
N CYS A 69 -13.37 -4.71 -4.92
CA CYS A 69 -13.69 -3.90 -6.08
C CYS A 69 -12.42 -3.38 -6.77
N ALA A 70 -11.47 -2.84 -6.00
CA ALA A 70 -10.18 -2.37 -6.52
C ALA A 70 -9.37 -3.51 -7.16
N GLY A 71 -9.32 -4.67 -6.51
CA GLY A 71 -8.62 -5.85 -7.01
C GLY A 71 -9.25 -6.38 -8.30
N TRP A 72 -10.58 -6.37 -8.39
CA TRP A 72 -11.28 -6.76 -9.61
C TRP A 72 -11.01 -5.79 -10.77
N ARG A 73 -11.11 -4.48 -10.53
CA ARG A 73 -10.79 -3.46 -11.54
C ARG A 73 -9.36 -3.59 -12.04
N GLY A 74 -8.39 -3.69 -11.12
CA GLY A 74 -7.00 -3.84 -11.52
C GLY A 74 -6.71 -5.18 -12.21
N PHE A 75 -7.40 -6.27 -11.86
CA PHE A 75 -7.32 -7.51 -12.64
C PHE A 75 -7.79 -7.31 -14.09
N LEU A 76 -8.87 -6.56 -14.30
CA LEU A 76 -9.41 -6.27 -15.63
C LEU A 76 -8.46 -5.43 -16.51
N GLU A 77 -7.57 -4.63 -15.92
CA GLU A 77 -6.53 -3.91 -16.67
C GLU A 77 -5.44 -4.83 -17.24
N ARG A 78 -5.15 -5.96 -16.57
CA ARG A 78 -4.09 -6.91 -16.98
C ARG A 78 -4.55 -8.36 -16.85
N PRO A 79 -5.61 -8.77 -17.57
CA PRO A 79 -6.30 -10.02 -17.27
C PRO A 79 -5.47 -11.27 -17.58
N LEU A 80 -4.48 -11.21 -18.48
CA LEU A 80 -3.70 -12.38 -18.87
C LEU A 80 -2.45 -12.58 -18.03
N LEU A 81 -1.69 -11.50 -17.80
CA LEU A 81 -0.36 -11.52 -17.17
C LEU A 81 -0.37 -11.07 -15.72
N GLY A 82 -1.41 -10.34 -15.30
CA GLY A 82 -1.45 -9.70 -13.99
C GLY A 82 -0.43 -8.57 -13.83
N TRP A 83 -0.21 -8.19 -12.58
CA TRP A 83 0.69 -7.10 -12.18
C TRP A 83 2.07 -7.57 -11.71
N GLY A 84 2.28 -8.87 -11.59
CA GLY A 84 3.47 -9.51 -11.07
C GLY A 84 3.28 -10.01 -9.63
N PRO A 85 4.00 -11.07 -9.23
CA PRO A 85 3.89 -11.65 -7.89
C PRO A 85 4.28 -10.63 -6.81
N GLY A 86 3.42 -10.48 -5.81
CA GLY A 86 3.59 -9.57 -4.69
C GLY A 86 3.33 -8.10 -5.00
N SER A 87 2.81 -7.74 -6.18
CA SER A 87 2.66 -6.34 -6.60
C SER A 87 1.54 -5.58 -5.91
N THR A 88 0.55 -6.29 -5.34
CA THR A 88 -0.65 -5.71 -4.71
C THR A 88 -0.35 -4.47 -3.84
N PRO A 89 0.67 -4.45 -2.95
CA PRO A 89 0.90 -3.32 -2.07
C PRO A 89 1.16 -1.98 -2.78
N TRP A 90 1.76 -1.99 -3.96
CA TRP A 90 2.21 -0.77 -4.66
C TRP A 90 1.49 -0.51 -6.00
N THR A 91 0.49 -1.33 -6.34
CA THR A 91 -0.33 -1.15 -7.55
C THR A 91 -1.83 -1.05 -7.23
N LEU A 92 -2.30 -1.60 -6.10
CA LEU A 92 -3.74 -1.68 -5.84
C LEU A 92 -4.40 -0.32 -5.59
N ALA A 93 -3.69 0.61 -4.95
CA ALA A 93 -4.29 1.89 -4.53
C ALA A 93 -4.72 2.78 -5.73
N GLU A 94 -4.22 2.51 -6.96
CA GLU A 94 -4.72 3.18 -8.17
C GLU A 94 -6.20 2.90 -8.44
N PHE A 95 -6.67 1.71 -8.06
CA PHE A 95 -8.03 1.24 -8.29
C PHE A 95 -8.94 1.46 -7.09
N LEU A 96 -8.37 1.97 -5.99
CA LEU A 96 -9.06 2.16 -4.73
C LEU A 96 -9.70 3.54 -4.69
N GLU A 97 -11.02 3.57 -4.60
CA GLU A 97 -11.76 4.80 -4.29
C GLU A 97 -11.69 5.07 -2.79
N PRO A 98 -11.19 6.24 -2.33
CA PRO A 98 -11.12 6.57 -0.91
C PRO A 98 -12.49 6.52 -0.24
N LEU A 99 -12.57 5.86 0.93
CA LEU A 99 -13.76 5.87 1.78
C LEU A 99 -13.47 6.68 3.05
N PRO A 100 -14.16 7.81 3.27
CA PRO A 100 -13.97 8.64 4.45
C PRO A 100 -14.09 7.83 5.76
N GLY A 101 -13.11 8.00 6.66
CA GLY A 101 -13.06 7.30 7.95
C GLY A 101 -12.67 5.82 7.90
N ILE A 102 -12.47 5.24 6.71
CA ILE A 102 -12.12 3.82 6.52
C ILE A 102 -10.71 3.70 5.93
N HIS A 103 -10.50 4.28 4.75
CA HIS A 103 -9.18 4.35 4.14
C HIS A 103 -9.01 5.74 3.49
N PRO A 104 -8.09 6.56 4.01
CA PRO A 104 -7.87 7.88 3.46
C PRO A 104 -7.30 7.79 2.04
N PRO A 105 -7.45 8.84 1.22
CA PRO A 105 -6.64 9.03 0.02
C PRO A 105 -5.15 8.81 0.33
N GLY A 106 -4.43 8.12 -0.56
CA GLY A 106 -3.03 7.76 -0.35
C GLY A 106 -2.78 6.66 0.67
N GLY A 107 -3.86 6.08 1.24
CA GLY A 107 -3.79 4.91 2.10
C GLY A 107 -3.17 3.71 1.38
N LEU A 108 -2.35 2.98 2.11
CA LEU A 108 -1.59 1.85 1.58
C LEU A 108 -2.30 0.54 1.92
N VAL A 109 -2.46 -0.33 0.93
CA VAL A 109 -3.17 -1.60 1.09
C VAL A 109 -2.21 -2.75 0.85
N GLY A 110 -1.77 -3.41 1.92
CA GLY A 110 -0.76 -4.47 1.83
C GLY A 110 -1.24 -5.79 1.18
N ASP A 111 -2.54 -6.06 1.17
CA ASP A 111 -3.14 -7.21 0.50
C ASP A 111 -4.65 -7.03 0.27
N LEU A 112 -5.24 -7.86 -0.60
CA LEU A 112 -6.66 -7.78 -0.98
C LEU A 112 -7.62 -8.41 0.04
N HIS A 113 -7.09 -9.06 1.07
CA HIS A 113 -7.85 -9.91 1.99
C HIS A 113 -8.72 -10.99 1.29
N ASN A 114 -8.37 -11.36 0.05
CA ASN A 114 -9.00 -12.42 -0.73
C ASN A 114 -7.92 -13.06 -1.62
N LEU A 115 -7.45 -14.25 -1.21
CA LEU A 115 -6.32 -14.90 -1.87
C LEU A 115 -6.61 -15.27 -3.33
N PRO A 116 -7.77 -15.86 -3.70
CA PRO A 116 -8.06 -16.15 -5.09
C PRO A 116 -7.99 -14.90 -5.97
N LEU A 117 -8.67 -13.82 -5.57
CA LEU A 117 -8.63 -12.56 -6.31
C LEU A 117 -7.21 -11.99 -6.36
N GLN A 118 -6.44 -12.09 -5.28
CA GLN A 118 -5.03 -11.67 -5.27
C GLN A 118 -4.17 -12.47 -6.25
N LEU A 119 -4.36 -13.79 -6.36
CA LEU A 119 -3.66 -14.61 -7.35
C LEU A 119 -4.01 -14.18 -8.78
N PHE A 120 -5.29 -13.91 -9.06
CA PHE A 120 -5.70 -13.40 -10.37
C PHE A 120 -5.14 -12.00 -10.65
N TYR A 121 -5.16 -11.11 -9.66
CA TYR A 121 -4.61 -9.77 -9.77
C TYR A 121 -3.10 -9.80 -10.06
N GLU A 122 -2.33 -10.54 -9.26
CA GLU A 122 -0.87 -10.58 -9.36
C GLU A 122 -0.39 -11.41 -10.56
N LEU A 123 -1.02 -12.56 -10.86
CA LEU A 123 -0.53 -13.52 -11.85
C LEU A 123 -1.38 -13.58 -13.14
N GLY A 124 -2.46 -12.82 -13.21
CA GLY A 124 -3.43 -12.88 -14.28
C GLY A 124 -4.28 -14.16 -14.26
N ALA A 125 -5.15 -14.30 -15.25
CA ALA A 125 -6.00 -15.47 -15.45
C ALA A 125 -5.17 -16.74 -15.67
N SER A 126 -4.02 -16.62 -16.35
CA SER A 126 -3.15 -17.76 -16.63
C SER A 126 -2.52 -18.31 -15.35
N GLY A 127 -1.84 -17.48 -14.56
CA GLY A 127 -1.21 -17.90 -13.32
C GLY A 127 -2.22 -18.21 -12.20
N GLY A 128 -3.33 -17.46 -12.14
CA GLY A 128 -4.45 -17.74 -11.24
C GLY A 128 -5.10 -19.10 -11.53
N ALA A 129 -5.46 -19.37 -12.79
CA ALA A 129 -6.03 -20.66 -13.18
C ALA A 129 -5.04 -21.82 -12.98
N PHE A 130 -3.76 -21.63 -13.32
CA PHE A 130 -2.73 -22.64 -13.05
C PHE A 130 -2.63 -22.97 -11.56
N SER A 131 -2.65 -21.97 -10.70
CA SER A 131 -2.62 -22.14 -9.24
C SER A 131 -3.84 -22.91 -8.73
N LEU A 132 -5.04 -22.59 -9.25
CA LEU A 132 -6.28 -23.30 -8.91
C LEU A 132 -6.29 -24.75 -9.42
N ILE A 133 -5.80 -24.99 -10.64
CA ILE A 133 -5.67 -26.34 -11.20
C ILE A 133 -4.68 -27.16 -10.37
N LEU A 134 -3.52 -26.60 -10.04
CA LEU A 134 -2.53 -27.27 -9.21
C LEU A 134 -3.11 -27.61 -7.83
N PHE A 135 -3.84 -26.68 -7.21
CA PHE A 135 -4.56 -26.91 -5.97
C PHE A 135 -5.59 -28.05 -6.10
N ALA A 136 -6.41 -28.05 -7.16
CA ALA A 136 -7.41 -29.08 -7.40
C ALA A 136 -6.78 -30.46 -7.64
N LEU A 137 -5.65 -30.52 -8.35
CA LEU A 137 -4.90 -31.76 -8.59
C LEU A 137 -4.26 -32.30 -7.30
N LEU A 138 -3.67 -31.43 -6.48
CA LEU A 138 -3.12 -31.80 -5.17
C LEU A 138 -4.23 -32.30 -4.24
N LEU A 139 -5.38 -31.62 -4.23
CA LEU A 139 -6.55 -32.04 -3.50
C LEU A 139 -6.99 -33.43 -3.99
N ALA A 140 -7.30 -33.60 -5.27
CA ALA A 140 -7.74 -34.87 -5.86
C ALA A 140 -6.76 -36.01 -5.57
N ARG A 141 -5.45 -35.77 -5.69
CA ARG A 141 -4.42 -36.75 -5.36
C ARG A 141 -4.40 -37.12 -3.89
N SER A 142 -4.49 -36.14 -2.99
CA SER A 142 -4.55 -36.41 -1.55
C SER A 142 -5.73 -37.32 -1.18
N THR A 143 -6.81 -37.28 -1.98
CA THR A 143 -7.97 -38.14 -1.79
C THR A 143 -7.81 -39.56 -2.31
N SER A 144 -7.06 -39.77 -3.40
CA SER A 144 -6.93 -41.07 -4.06
C SER A 144 -5.82 -41.94 -3.48
N GLU A 145 -4.78 -41.33 -2.88
CA GLU A 145 -3.60 -42.04 -2.36
C GLU A 145 -3.65 -42.29 -0.84
N ALA A 146 -4.67 -41.78 -0.15
CA ALA A 146 -4.81 -41.97 1.28
C ALA A 146 -5.25 -43.41 1.60
N ARG A 147 -4.29 -44.23 2.07
CA ARG A 147 -4.55 -45.60 2.56
C ARG A 147 -5.41 -45.63 3.83
N ASP A 148 -5.38 -44.54 4.59
CA ASP A 148 -6.16 -44.34 5.80
C ASP A 148 -7.31 -43.37 5.52
N ARG A 149 -8.55 -43.89 5.50
CA ARG A 149 -9.78 -43.12 5.22
C ARG A 149 -9.94 -41.91 6.16
N PRO A 150 -9.82 -42.07 7.48
CA PRO A 150 -9.78 -40.96 8.43
C PRO A 150 -8.80 -39.85 8.08
N LEU A 151 -7.56 -40.19 7.71
CA LEU A 151 -6.54 -39.21 7.35
C LEU A 151 -6.88 -38.49 6.03
N ALA A 152 -7.43 -39.20 5.04
CA ALA A 152 -7.93 -38.64 3.79
C ALA A 152 -9.01 -37.58 4.03
N VAL A 153 -9.92 -37.89 4.95
CA VAL A 153 -11.04 -37.04 5.34
C VAL A 153 -10.55 -35.80 6.08
N ALA A 154 -9.64 -35.98 7.04
CA ALA A 154 -9.03 -34.86 7.76
C ALA A 154 -8.26 -33.93 6.79
N ALA A 155 -7.56 -34.48 5.80
CA ALA A 155 -6.88 -33.69 4.78
C ALA A 155 -7.87 -32.90 3.90
N LYS A 156 -8.96 -33.54 3.43
CA LYS A 156 -10.04 -32.85 2.68
C LYS A 156 -10.63 -31.70 3.49
N LEU A 157 -10.81 -31.92 4.79
CA LEU A 157 -11.35 -30.94 5.70
C LEU A 157 -10.43 -29.75 5.88
N GLY A 158 -9.15 -30.00 6.15
CA GLY A 158 -8.15 -28.94 6.26
C GLY A 158 -7.99 -28.15 4.95
N TRP A 159 -8.10 -28.81 3.80
CA TRP A 159 -8.07 -28.12 2.50
C TRP A 159 -9.32 -27.30 2.24
N LEU A 160 -10.50 -27.80 2.62
CA LEU A 160 -11.76 -27.05 2.51
C LEU A 160 -11.74 -25.83 3.44
N GLY A 161 -11.32 -25.99 4.69
CA GLY A 161 -11.19 -24.89 5.63
C GLY A 161 -10.11 -23.89 5.20
N PHE A 162 -8.98 -24.35 4.65
CA PHE A 162 -8.00 -23.47 4.00
C PHE A 162 -8.62 -22.67 2.85
N GLY A 163 -9.40 -23.32 1.98
CA GLY A 163 -10.11 -22.66 0.88
C GLY A 163 -11.08 -21.57 1.38
N VAL A 164 -11.89 -21.89 2.38
CA VAL A 164 -12.83 -20.95 3.02
C VAL A 164 -12.08 -19.79 3.71
N ALA A 165 -11.02 -20.09 4.45
CA ALA A 165 -10.19 -19.07 5.11
C ALA A 165 -9.50 -18.15 4.09
N SER A 166 -9.06 -18.71 2.95
CA SER A 166 -8.42 -17.98 1.85
C SER A 166 -9.36 -16.97 1.18
N LEU A 167 -10.68 -17.18 1.24
CA LEU A 167 -11.68 -16.21 0.75
C LEU A 167 -11.82 -14.98 1.65
N GLY A 168 -11.47 -15.08 2.95
CA GLY A 168 -11.69 -14.02 3.94
C GLY A 168 -10.44 -13.46 4.60
N GLY A 169 -9.27 -13.73 4.03
CA GLY A 169 -8.01 -13.08 4.38
C GLY A 169 -7.03 -14.01 5.08
N ALA A 170 -6.08 -14.54 4.30
CA ALA A 170 -4.82 -15.02 4.81
C ALA A 170 -3.72 -14.35 3.95
N PRO A 171 -3.01 -13.34 4.48
CA PRO A 171 -1.97 -12.65 3.73
C PRO A 171 -0.94 -13.67 3.23
N LEU A 172 -0.50 -13.57 1.97
CA LEU A 172 0.54 -14.45 1.41
C LEU A 172 1.85 -14.45 2.25
N SER A 173 2.13 -13.38 3.02
CA SER A 173 3.23 -13.33 4.00
C SER A 173 3.06 -14.30 5.16
N VAL A 174 1.82 -14.59 5.56
CA VAL A 174 1.47 -15.58 6.60
C VAL A 174 1.37 -16.99 6.00
N LEU A 175 1.10 -17.10 4.70
CA LEU A 175 0.93 -18.36 3.99
C LEU A 175 2.17 -18.91 3.28
N ALA A 176 3.27 -18.16 3.15
CA ALA A 176 4.47 -18.65 2.45
C ALA A 176 5.02 -19.96 3.05
N LEU A 177 5.02 -20.09 4.37
CA LEU A 177 5.45 -21.30 5.09
C LEU A 177 4.41 -22.44 4.98
N PRO A 178 3.11 -22.22 5.25
CA PRO A 178 2.06 -23.23 5.00
C PRO A 178 1.97 -23.70 3.55
N MET A 179 2.12 -22.80 2.58
CA MET A 179 2.11 -23.12 1.15
C MET A 179 3.37 -23.87 0.75
N ALA A 180 4.56 -23.45 1.20
CA ALA A 180 5.80 -24.20 0.99
C ALA A 180 5.73 -25.59 1.63
N LEU A 181 5.18 -25.70 2.84
CA LEU A 181 4.94 -26.97 3.51
C LEU A 181 3.93 -27.82 2.74
N ALA A 182 2.84 -27.25 2.23
CA ALA A 182 1.85 -27.97 1.44
C ALA A 182 2.40 -28.43 0.08
N VAL A 183 3.25 -27.63 -0.57
CA VAL A 183 3.99 -28.01 -1.79
C VAL A 183 4.98 -29.13 -1.49
N VAL A 184 5.74 -29.03 -0.39
CA VAL A 184 6.69 -30.07 0.04
C VAL A 184 5.95 -31.35 0.41
N LEU A 185 4.86 -31.27 1.16
CA LEU A 185 4.01 -32.41 1.54
C LEU A 185 3.31 -33.00 0.32
N GLY A 186 2.85 -32.18 -0.62
CA GLY A 186 2.27 -32.62 -1.89
C GLY A 186 3.30 -33.30 -2.80
N ALA A 187 4.52 -32.78 -2.87
CA ALA A 187 5.62 -33.39 -3.61
C ALA A 187 6.11 -34.69 -2.94
N TRP A 188 6.16 -34.71 -1.60
CA TRP A 188 6.45 -35.89 -0.80
C TRP A 188 5.39 -36.98 -0.99
N GLN A 189 4.11 -36.60 -0.96
CA GLN A 189 2.98 -37.49 -1.21
C GLN A 189 3.02 -38.02 -2.65
N ALA A 190 3.40 -37.18 -3.63
CA ALA A 190 3.61 -37.63 -5.00
C ALA A 190 4.74 -38.67 -5.14
N ALA A 191 5.70 -38.67 -4.23
CA ALA A 191 6.76 -39.67 -4.14
C ALA A 191 6.34 -41.00 -3.45
N LEU A 192 5.16 -41.09 -2.81
CA LEU A 192 4.70 -42.27 -2.05
C LEU A 192 3.87 -43.27 -2.89
N PRO A 193 4.21 -44.57 -2.96
CA PRO A 193 3.63 -45.55 -3.91
C PRO A 193 2.11 -45.67 -3.91
N GLY A 194 1.51 -45.22 -5.02
CA GLY A 194 0.10 -45.41 -5.37
C GLY A 194 -0.11 -46.60 -6.34
N PRO A 195 -1.27 -47.26 -6.30
CA PRO A 195 -1.62 -48.34 -7.20
C PRO A 195 -2.06 -47.78 -8.56
N GLY A 196 -1.24 -47.94 -9.61
CA GLY A 196 -1.67 -47.69 -11.00
C GLY A 196 -0.79 -46.77 -11.86
N PHE A 197 0.20 -46.07 -11.30
CA PHE A 197 1.17 -45.32 -12.11
C PHE A 197 2.35 -46.20 -12.55
N PRO A 198 2.84 -46.10 -13.81
CA PRO A 198 3.98 -46.86 -14.27
C PRO A 198 5.20 -46.65 -13.36
N ARG A 199 5.72 -47.79 -12.86
CA ARG A 199 6.80 -47.90 -11.89
C ARG A 199 8.16 -47.53 -12.50
N THR A 200 8.45 -46.24 -12.70
CA THR A 200 9.84 -45.79 -12.91
C THR A 200 10.41 -45.25 -11.58
N PRO A 201 11.09 -46.08 -10.78
CA PRO A 201 11.55 -45.71 -9.43
C PRO A 201 12.57 -44.55 -9.43
N ARG A 202 13.21 -44.26 -10.57
CA ARG A 202 14.17 -43.16 -10.72
C ARG A 202 13.50 -41.80 -10.81
N VAL A 203 12.54 -41.57 -11.71
CA VAL A 203 11.91 -40.24 -11.90
C VAL A 203 11.27 -39.75 -10.60
N ARG A 204 10.70 -40.69 -9.85
CA ARG A 204 9.96 -40.43 -8.62
C ARG A 204 10.78 -39.96 -7.43
N ARG A 205 12.00 -40.48 -7.24
CA ARG A 205 12.86 -40.05 -6.13
C ARG A 205 13.38 -38.63 -6.34
N TRP A 206 13.57 -38.21 -7.58
CA TRP A 206 14.25 -36.96 -7.91
C TRP A 206 13.26 -35.82 -8.17
N PHE A 207 12.02 -36.11 -8.59
CA PHE A 207 11.03 -35.08 -8.92
C PHE A 207 10.79 -34.03 -7.80
N PRO A 208 10.61 -34.39 -6.51
CA PRO A 208 10.48 -33.39 -5.45
C PRO A 208 11.74 -32.52 -5.29
N TRP A 209 12.92 -33.11 -5.45
CA TRP A 209 14.19 -32.38 -5.41
C TRP A 209 14.39 -31.48 -6.62
N VAL A 210 13.91 -31.88 -7.79
CA VAL A 210 13.89 -31.06 -8.99
C VAL A 210 12.94 -29.88 -8.81
N VAL A 211 11.71 -30.11 -8.34
CA VAL A 211 10.75 -29.03 -8.06
C VAL A 211 11.28 -28.08 -6.98
N ALA A 212 11.80 -28.62 -5.86
CA ALA A 212 12.40 -27.81 -4.80
C ALA A 212 13.63 -27.04 -5.31
N GLY A 213 14.47 -27.67 -6.13
CA GLY A 213 15.62 -27.04 -6.77
C GLY A 213 15.20 -25.92 -7.73
N LEU A 214 14.16 -26.13 -8.54
CA LEU A 214 13.61 -25.10 -9.43
C LEU A 214 12.98 -23.94 -8.64
N CYS A 215 12.24 -24.22 -7.56
CA CYS A 215 11.73 -23.19 -6.67
C CYS A 215 12.87 -22.42 -6.00
N PHE A 216 13.91 -23.12 -5.53
CA PHE A 216 15.09 -22.50 -4.95
C PHE A 216 15.80 -21.61 -5.96
N LEU A 217 16.06 -22.10 -7.18
CA LEU A 217 16.67 -21.32 -8.26
C LEU A 217 15.82 -20.12 -8.68
N GLY A 218 14.50 -20.25 -8.69
CA GLY A 218 13.58 -19.15 -8.98
C GLY A 218 13.54 -18.07 -7.88
N LEU A 219 13.70 -18.46 -6.61
CA LEU A 219 13.67 -17.54 -5.47
C LEU A 219 15.06 -16.98 -5.11
N LEU A 220 16.14 -17.63 -5.54
CA LEU A 220 17.51 -17.25 -5.22
C LEU A 220 17.85 -15.81 -5.67
N PRO A 221 17.52 -15.36 -6.90
CA PRO A 221 17.73 -13.96 -7.31
C PRO A 221 17.07 -12.97 -6.36
N LEU A 222 15.80 -13.20 -5.98
CA LEU A 222 15.06 -12.32 -5.07
C LEU A 222 15.70 -12.25 -3.67
N ARG A 223 16.22 -13.39 -3.18
CA ARG A 223 16.95 -13.46 -1.90
C ARG A 223 18.29 -12.74 -1.98
N LEU A 224 19.02 -12.88 -3.07
CA LEU A 224 20.28 -12.17 -3.31
C LEU A 224 20.05 -10.66 -3.42
N ALA A 225 18.98 -10.24 -4.10
CA ALA A 225 18.56 -8.85 -4.20
C ALA A 225 18.20 -8.26 -2.83
N HIS A 226 17.41 -8.98 -2.03
CA HIS A 226 17.10 -8.60 -0.64
C HIS A 226 18.39 -8.42 0.17
N HIS A 227 19.28 -9.41 0.15
CA HIS A 227 20.52 -9.35 0.91
C HIS A 227 21.40 -8.16 0.49
N ALA A 228 21.47 -7.87 -0.81
CA ALA A 228 22.18 -6.72 -1.33
C ALA A 228 21.58 -5.39 -0.82
N TYR A 229 20.25 -5.26 -0.78
CA TYR A 229 19.57 -4.11 -0.19
C TYR A 229 19.83 -3.96 1.32
N GLU A 230 19.80 -5.06 2.08
CA GLU A 230 20.11 -5.04 3.53
C GLU A 230 21.55 -4.59 3.80
N ARG A 231 22.49 -4.94 2.92
CA ARG A 231 23.86 -4.43 3.01
C ARG A 231 23.92 -2.95 2.67
N ALA A 232 23.22 -2.51 1.61
CA ALA A 232 23.19 -1.11 1.21
C ALA A 232 22.69 -0.20 2.34
N SER A 233 21.60 -0.57 3.03
CA SER A 233 21.03 0.24 4.12
C SER A 233 21.90 0.36 5.36
N ARG A 234 23.00 -0.42 5.47
CA ARG A 234 23.92 -0.41 6.61
C ARG A 234 25.32 0.09 6.26
N SER A 235 25.60 0.31 4.97
CA SER A 235 26.94 0.56 4.45
C SER A 235 27.09 2.02 4.02
N GLN A 236 28.32 2.53 4.07
CA GLN A 236 28.69 3.77 3.40
C GLN A 236 28.81 3.58 1.87
N GLU A 237 29.06 2.35 1.41
CA GLU A 237 29.07 1.98 -0.02
C GLU A 237 27.68 1.49 -0.48
N ALA A 238 26.68 2.35 -0.32
CA ALA A 238 25.28 1.98 -0.55
C ALA A 238 24.93 1.79 -2.05
N LEU A 239 25.53 2.60 -2.94
CA LEU A 239 25.25 2.57 -4.38
C LEU A 239 25.62 1.23 -5.05
N PRO A 240 26.86 0.69 -4.94
CA PRO A 240 27.22 -0.60 -5.56
C PRO A 240 26.38 -1.78 -5.05
N ALA A 241 25.98 -1.74 -3.77
CA ALA A 241 25.10 -2.73 -3.19
C ALA A 241 23.68 -2.66 -3.77
N LEU A 242 23.15 -1.46 -4.02
CA LEU A 242 21.87 -1.26 -4.71
C LEU A 242 21.93 -1.65 -6.19
N GLU A 243 23.01 -1.33 -6.91
CA GLU A 243 23.22 -1.82 -8.28
C GLU A 243 23.20 -3.36 -8.32
N THR A 244 23.79 -4.01 -7.31
CA THR A 244 23.72 -5.46 -7.17
C THR A 244 22.30 -5.94 -6.92
N ALA A 245 21.52 -5.24 -6.08
CA ALA A 245 20.12 -5.56 -5.86
C ALA A 245 19.30 -5.44 -7.16
N LEU A 246 19.51 -4.37 -7.94
CA LEU A 246 18.86 -4.13 -9.23
C LEU A 246 19.28 -5.13 -10.31
N ARG A 247 20.53 -5.63 -10.30
CA ARG A 247 20.94 -6.69 -11.23
C ARG A 247 20.17 -7.99 -11.00
N TRP A 248 19.88 -8.32 -9.74
CA TRP A 248 19.14 -9.53 -9.39
C TRP A 248 17.63 -9.38 -9.46
N ASP A 249 17.11 -8.17 -9.26
CA ASP A 249 15.68 -7.85 -9.33
C ASP A 249 15.48 -6.44 -9.93
N PRO A 250 15.61 -6.29 -11.26
CA PRO A 250 15.61 -4.98 -11.92
C PRO A 250 14.25 -4.30 -11.88
N THR A 251 13.19 -5.06 -11.67
CA THR A 251 11.81 -4.56 -11.67
C THR A 251 11.36 -4.06 -10.30
N PHE A 252 12.12 -4.30 -9.23
CA PHE A 252 11.70 -3.92 -7.89
C PHE A 252 11.79 -2.40 -7.67
N PRO A 253 10.66 -1.70 -7.50
CA PRO A 253 10.61 -0.24 -7.56
C PRO A 253 11.36 0.42 -6.39
N LEU A 254 11.31 -0.17 -5.19
CA LEU A 254 12.01 0.40 -4.02
C LEU A 254 13.52 0.45 -4.22
N TYR A 255 14.15 -0.60 -4.77
CA TYR A 255 15.60 -0.60 -4.99
C TYR A 255 16.01 0.51 -5.95
N ARG A 256 15.22 0.67 -7.01
CA ARG A 256 15.42 1.70 -8.03
C ARG A 256 15.23 3.09 -7.46
N ALA A 257 14.19 3.31 -6.66
CA ALA A 257 13.95 4.59 -5.99
C ALA A 257 15.10 4.96 -5.05
N ARG A 258 15.65 3.99 -4.30
CA ARG A 258 16.82 4.25 -3.43
C ARG A 258 18.09 4.53 -4.20
N HIS A 259 18.31 3.80 -5.29
CA HIS A 259 19.45 4.03 -6.16
C HIS A 259 19.38 5.45 -6.75
N ALA A 260 18.23 5.81 -7.33
CA ALA A 260 17.98 7.13 -7.88
C ALA A 260 18.14 8.25 -6.84
N ALA A 261 17.62 8.06 -5.61
CA ALA A 261 17.76 9.03 -4.52
C ALA A 261 19.22 9.30 -4.14
N LEU A 262 20.06 8.27 -4.09
CA LEU A 262 21.47 8.41 -3.77
C LEU A 262 22.31 8.92 -4.95
N ALA A 263 21.95 8.53 -6.17
CA ALA A 263 22.63 8.96 -7.39
C ALA A 263 22.22 10.37 -7.84
N GLY A 264 21.08 10.88 -7.35
CA GLY A 264 20.47 12.12 -7.85
C GLY A 264 19.88 11.97 -9.26
N ASP A 265 19.49 10.76 -9.66
CA ASP A 265 19.00 10.49 -11.02
C ASP A 265 17.47 10.59 -11.11
N PHE A 266 17.01 11.72 -11.65
CA PHE A 266 15.61 11.97 -11.96
C PHE A 266 14.97 10.87 -12.82
N ARG A 267 15.61 10.46 -13.92
CA ARG A 267 15.02 9.53 -14.89
C ARG A 267 14.79 8.17 -14.25
N GLU A 268 15.77 7.73 -13.47
CA GLU A 268 15.65 6.48 -12.73
C GLU A 268 14.56 6.55 -11.66
N ALA A 269 14.44 7.66 -10.94
CA ALA A 269 13.36 7.89 -9.98
C ALA A 269 11.98 7.86 -10.65
N SER A 270 11.80 8.50 -11.82
CA SER A 270 10.53 8.43 -12.54
C SER A 270 10.22 7.01 -13.03
N VAL A 271 11.21 6.20 -13.39
CA VAL A 271 10.98 4.78 -13.70
C VAL A 271 10.57 4.00 -12.44
N ALA A 272 11.18 4.28 -11.28
CA ALA A 272 10.77 3.68 -10.02
C ALA A 272 9.32 4.03 -9.67
N ALA A 273 8.93 5.29 -9.86
CA ALA A 273 7.56 5.76 -9.65
C ALA A 273 6.57 5.03 -10.57
N ARG A 274 6.87 4.90 -11.86
CA ARG A 274 6.04 4.10 -12.80
C ARG A 274 5.97 2.61 -12.46
N GLY A 275 7.00 2.07 -11.81
CA GLY A 275 7.02 0.68 -11.32
C GLY A 275 6.21 0.47 -10.04
N ALA A 276 5.93 1.53 -9.30
CA ALA A 276 5.09 1.57 -8.10
C ALA A 276 4.08 2.73 -8.20
N PRO A 277 3.18 2.69 -9.20
CA PRO A 277 2.46 3.86 -9.62
C PRO A 277 1.42 4.31 -8.58
N ALA A 278 1.05 3.45 -7.63
CA ALA A 278 0.21 3.80 -6.49
C ALA A 278 0.96 4.47 -5.32
N VAL A 279 2.28 4.67 -5.41
CA VAL A 279 3.11 5.14 -4.28
C VAL A 279 3.47 6.61 -4.46
N ALA A 280 2.65 7.50 -3.91
CA ALA A 280 2.79 8.97 -4.01
C ALA A 280 4.22 9.46 -3.74
N ALA A 281 4.88 8.89 -2.73
CA ALA A 281 6.22 9.28 -2.33
C ALA A 281 7.32 8.95 -3.38
N HIS A 282 7.12 7.94 -4.24
CA HIS A 282 8.05 7.69 -5.35
C HIS A 282 7.90 8.76 -6.46
N TRP A 283 6.67 9.19 -6.75
CA TRP A 283 6.41 10.29 -7.68
C TRP A 283 6.97 11.62 -7.15
N LEU A 284 6.79 11.90 -5.86
CA LEU A 284 7.38 13.09 -5.23
C LEU A 284 8.92 13.06 -5.24
N LEU A 285 9.52 11.87 -5.05
CA LEU A 285 10.97 11.69 -5.17
C LEU A 285 11.46 12.02 -6.58
N ALA A 286 10.80 11.48 -7.61
CA ALA A 286 11.13 11.78 -8.99
C ALA A 286 11.05 13.29 -9.26
N ALA A 287 9.91 13.91 -8.94
CA ALA A 287 9.73 15.34 -9.12
C ALA A 287 10.74 16.22 -8.33
N GLY A 288 11.14 15.78 -7.13
CA GLY A 288 12.10 16.47 -6.28
C GLY A 288 13.54 16.40 -6.80
N LEU A 289 13.89 15.34 -7.54
CA LEU A 289 15.18 15.20 -8.22
C LEU A 289 15.21 15.84 -9.60
N ALA A 290 14.04 16.19 -10.16
CA ALA A 290 13.94 16.66 -11.54
C ALA A 290 14.64 18.02 -11.73
N PRO A 291 15.59 18.13 -12.68
CA PRO A 291 16.22 19.41 -12.98
C PRO A 291 15.19 20.40 -13.55
N GLU A 292 15.53 21.69 -13.58
CA GLU A 292 14.64 22.72 -14.15
C GLU A 292 14.25 22.40 -15.61
N ALA A 293 15.19 21.89 -16.40
CA ALA A 293 14.98 21.51 -17.80
C ALA A 293 13.97 20.37 -18.01
N ALA A 294 13.64 19.59 -16.96
CA ALA A 294 12.65 18.51 -17.02
C ALA A 294 11.20 19.00 -16.93
N GLY A 295 10.98 20.33 -16.90
CA GLY A 295 9.70 21.05 -16.73
C GLY A 295 8.42 20.23 -16.78
N GLU A 296 8.02 19.73 -17.96
CA GLU A 296 6.74 19.05 -18.14
C GLU A 296 6.69 17.63 -17.56
N GLU A 297 7.80 16.88 -17.57
CA GLU A 297 7.86 15.56 -16.94
C GLU A 297 7.77 15.69 -15.42
N ALA A 298 8.54 16.62 -14.85
CA ALA A 298 8.48 16.94 -13.42
C ALA A 298 7.07 17.40 -13.00
N ARG A 299 6.40 18.19 -13.85
CA ARG A 299 5.03 18.63 -13.61
C ARG A 299 4.05 17.45 -13.56
N LYS A 300 4.17 16.49 -14.47
CA LYS A 300 3.35 15.26 -14.46
C LYS A 300 3.59 14.44 -13.20
N ASP A 301 4.85 14.26 -12.81
CA ASP A 301 5.19 13.52 -11.60
C ASP A 301 4.63 14.20 -10.34
N LEU A 302 4.63 15.54 -10.27
CA LEU A 302 4.01 16.29 -9.16
C LEU A 302 2.49 16.17 -9.14
N LEU A 303 1.84 16.25 -10.30
CA LEU A 303 0.39 16.07 -10.41
C LEU A 303 -0.01 14.67 -9.93
N GLU A 304 0.78 13.65 -10.29
CA GLU A 304 0.52 12.28 -9.88
C GLU A 304 0.75 12.07 -8.38
N ALA A 305 1.84 12.62 -7.82
CA ALA A 305 2.07 12.62 -6.38
C ALA A 305 0.91 13.27 -5.61
N CYS A 306 0.41 14.40 -6.11
CA CYS A 306 -0.72 15.13 -5.51
C CYS A 306 -2.05 14.40 -5.65
N ARG A 307 -2.28 13.70 -6.77
CA ARG A 307 -3.47 12.90 -6.98
C ARG A 307 -3.53 11.74 -5.99
N LEU A 308 -2.39 11.10 -5.75
CA LEU A 308 -2.28 9.94 -4.86
C LEU A 308 -2.30 10.34 -3.38
N ASP A 309 -1.67 11.46 -3.01
CA ASP A 309 -1.67 11.99 -1.64
C ASP A 309 -2.15 13.46 -1.65
N PRO A 310 -3.48 13.68 -1.71
CA PRO A 310 -4.06 15.02 -1.88
C PRO A 310 -3.85 15.95 -0.69
N PHE A 311 -3.46 15.43 0.47
CA PHE A 311 -3.19 16.21 1.68
C PHE A 311 -1.71 16.58 1.80
N ASN A 312 -0.85 16.08 0.91
CA ASN A 312 0.54 16.46 0.88
C ASN A 312 0.70 17.89 0.36
N ALA A 313 1.36 18.74 1.12
CA ALA A 313 1.59 20.13 0.75
C ALA A 313 2.77 20.31 -0.23
N LEU A 314 3.70 19.33 -0.30
CA LEU A 314 4.92 19.47 -1.11
C LEU A 314 4.66 19.42 -2.62
N PRO A 315 3.84 18.50 -3.16
CA PRO A 315 3.51 18.53 -4.58
C PRO A 315 2.94 19.87 -5.08
N PRO A 316 1.88 20.44 -4.46
CA PRO A 316 1.36 21.74 -4.89
C PRO A 316 2.36 22.89 -4.68
N TYR A 317 3.17 22.85 -3.63
CA TYR A 317 4.23 23.85 -3.42
C TYR A 317 5.24 23.84 -4.58
N LEU A 318 5.78 22.67 -4.93
CA LEU A 318 6.75 22.53 -6.02
C LEU A 318 6.14 22.87 -7.38
N LEU A 319 4.84 22.61 -7.60
CA LEU A 319 4.13 23.06 -8.79
C LEU A 319 4.06 24.58 -8.86
N ALA A 320 3.80 25.26 -7.75
CA ALA A 320 3.76 26.72 -7.69
C ALA A 320 5.13 27.33 -7.99
N VAL A 321 6.21 26.79 -7.40
CA VAL A 321 7.59 27.21 -7.68
C VAL A 321 7.91 27.08 -9.18
N ARG A 322 7.55 25.96 -9.81
CA ARG A 322 7.82 25.71 -11.24
C ARG A 322 6.93 26.53 -12.19
N SER A 323 5.74 26.92 -11.77
CA SER A 323 4.74 27.60 -12.61
C SER A 323 4.83 29.12 -12.56
N GLY A 324 5.67 29.70 -11.69
CA GLY A 324 5.89 31.15 -11.59
C GLY A 324 4.64 31.94 -11.17
N GLY A 325 4.55 33.24 -11.47
CA GLY A 325 3.40 34.08 -11.09
C GLY A 325 2.08 33.85 -11.87
N THR A 326 1.82 32.62 -12.33
CA THR A 326 0.60 32.26 -13.08
C THR A 326 -0.58 31.96 -12.15
N GLU A 327 -1.81 31.99 -12.68
CA GLU A 327 -3.02 31.62 -11.93
C GLU A 327 -2.94 30.19 -11.37
N ALA A 328 -2.42 29.25 -12.16
CA ALA A 328 -2.19 27.86 -11.72
C ALA A 328 -1.22 27.77 -10.53
N ALA A 329 -0.21 28.64 -10.47
CA ALA A 329 0.69 28.69 -9.34
C ALA A 329 0.03 29.27 -8.09
N VAL A 330 -0.85 30.26 -8.24
CA VAL A 330 -1.65 30.80 -7.12
C VAL A 330 -2.56 29.73 -6.55
N GLU A 331 -3.24 28.93 -7.40
CA GLU A 331 -4.06 27.80 -6.98
C GLU A 331 -3.25 26.75 -6.20
N ALA A 332 -2.10 26.36 -6.75
CA ALA A 332 -1.23 25.36 -6.12
C ALA A 332 -0.63 25.89 -4.82
N ALA A 333 -0.17 27.14 -4.77
CA ALA A 333 0.35 27.77 -3.57
C ALA A 333 -0.72 27.91 -2.47
N ALA A 334 -1.96 28.28 -2.83
CA ALA A 334 -3.07 28.34 -1.89
C ALA A 334 -3.38 26.96 -1.29
N ARG A 335 -3.37 25.90 -2.11
CA ARG A 335 -3.51 24.53 -1.62
C ARG A 335 -2.37 24.13 -0.69
N ALA A 336 -1.13 24.44 -1.06
CA ALA A 336 0.04 24.12 -0.27
C ALA A 336 0.01 24.78 1.11
N LEU A 337 -0.32 26.08 1.20
CA LEU A 337 -0.46 26.79 2.47
C LEU A 337 -1.57 26.21 3.34
N LEU A 338 -2.74 25.93 2.76
CA LEU A 338 -3.83 25.30 3.51
C LEU A 338 -3.47 23.92 4.05
N ALA A 339 -2.63 23.15 3.35
CA ALA A 339 -2.17 21.84 3.78
C ALA A 339 -1.01 21.88 4.79
N GLU A 340 -0.09 22.84 4.66
CA GLU A 340 1.06 23.02 5.58
C GLU A 340 1.37 24.52 5.75
N PRO A 341 0.84 25.15 6.81
CA PRO A 341 0.94 26.59 7.00
C PRO A 341 2.37 27.13 7.08
N ARG A 342 3.31 26.33 7.58
CA ARG A 342 4.72 26.73 7.73
C ARG A 342 5.40 27.02 6.39
N LEU A 343 4.84 26.56 5.27
CA LEU A 343 5.33 26.89 3.94
C LEU A 343 5.28 28.39 3.62
N LEU A 344 4.50 29.19 4.35
CA LEU A 344 4.54 30.65 4.22
C LEU A 344 5.95 31.22 4.49
N ALA A 345 6.76 30.52 5.29
CA ALA A 345 8.15 30.88 5.56
C ALA A 345 9.12 30.50 4.43
N ALA A 346 8.65 29.93 3.33
CA ALA A 346 9.49 29.58 2.18
C ALA A 346 9.72 30.79 1.24
N ASP A 347 10.80 30.73 0.45
CA ASP A 347 11.26 31.83 -0.42
C ASP A 347 10.19 32.29 -1.44
N LEU A 348 9.38 31.36 -1.97
CA LEU A 348 8.27 31.64 -2.90
C LEU A 348 7.33 32.76 -2.41
N PHE A 349 7.11 32.85 -1.10
CA PHE A 349 6.16 33.81 -0.52
C PHE A 349 6.82 35.13 -0.11
N ARG A 350 8.09 35.38 -0.44
CA ARG A 350 8.69 36.71 -0.19
C ARG A 350 8.05 37.80 -1.05
N ASP A 351 7.62 37.47 -2.26
CA ASP A 351 6.89 38.38 -3.13
C ASP A 351 5.51 38.74 -2.53
N SER A 352 5.35 40.02 -2.15
CA SER A 352 4.11 40.56 -1.59
C SER A 352 2.93 40.54 -2.57
N GLY A 353 3.19 40.72 -3.86
CA GLY A 353 2.18 40.64 -4.90
C GLY A 353 1.66 39.22 -5.07
N PHE A 354 2.55 38.23 -5.07
CA PHE A 354 2.16 36.81 -5.12
C PHE A 354 1.38 36.40 -3.87
N ARG A 355 1.87 36.76 -2.67
CA ARG A 355 1.15 36.49 -1.40
C ARG A 355 -0.26 37.05 -1.40
N ARG A 356 -0.44 38.29 -1.87
CA ARG A 356 -1.76 38.93 -1.93
C ARG A 356 -2.71 38.16 -2.85
N GLN A 357 -2.24 37.66 -3.98
CA GLN A 357 -3.05 36.83 -4.87
C GLN A 357 -3.45 35.50 -4.20
N VAL A 358 -2.52 34.86 -3.50
CA VAL A 358 -2.78 33.63 -2.72
C VAL A 358 -3.78 33.88 -1.59
N ALA A 359 -3.66 35.00 -0.87
CA ALA A 359 -4.59 35.40 0.18
C ALA A 359 -6.01 35.60 -0.37
N LEU A 360 -6.14 36.33 -1.49
CA LEU A 360 -7.42 36.51 -2.18
C LEU A 360 -8.04 35.17 -2.59
N ARG A 361 -7.20 34.22 -3.01
CA ARG A 361 -7.65 32.88 -3.40
C ARG A 361 -8.14 32.06 -2.20
N ILE A 362 -7.40 32.05 -1.09
CA ILE A 362 -7.79 31.35 0.15
C ILE A 362 -9.08 31.95 0.73
N ARG A 363 -9.20 33.28 0.73
CA ARG A 363 -10.40 33.97 1.24
C ARG A 363 -11.68 33.54 0.53
N ARG A 364 -11.59 33.24 -0.77
CA ARG A 364 -12.71 32.77 -1.60
C ARG A 364 -12.95 31.26 -1.52
N GLN A 365 -12.12 30.50 -0.80
CA GLN A 365 -12.23 29.05 -0.77
C GLN A 365 -13.41 28.59 0.07
N GLU A 366 -14.49 28.17 -0.57
CA GLU A 366 -15.58 27.46 0.09
C GLU A 366 -15.09 26.12 0.66
N GLY A 367 -15.81 25.58 1.65
CA GLY A 367 -15.45 24.32 2.30
C GLY A 367 -14.27 24.41 3.28
N VAL A 368 -13.67 25.58 3.47
CA VAL A 368 -12.76 25.88 4.58
C VAL A 368 -13.46 26.83 5.56
N GLU A 369 -13.34 26.55 6.85
CA GLU A 369 -13.97 27.33 7.91
C GLU A 369 -13.62 28.83 7.82
N GLU A 370 -14.62 29.69 7.99
CA GLU A 370 -14.48 31.15 7.88
C GLU A 370 -13.42 31.71 8.84
N GLY A 371 -13.37 31.18 10.07
CA GLY A 371 -12.38 31.58 11.07
C GLY A 371 -10.94 31.30 10.62
N LEU A 372 -10.70 30.15 9.99
CA LEU A 372 -9.38 29.82 9.44
C LEU A 372 -9.05 30.70 8.22
N ARG A 373 -10.02 30.94 7.33
CA ARG A 373 -9.82 31.84 6.17
C ARG A 373 -9.49 33.27 6.56
N SER A 374 -10.14 33.77 7.61
CA SER A 374 -9.89 35.11 8.16
C SER A 374 -8.47 35.22 8.71
N ARG A 375 -8.05 34.26 9.54
CA ARG A 375 -6.68 34.20 10.08
C ARG A 375 -5.62 34.11 8.99
N TRP A 376 -5.85 33.32 7.95
CA TRP A 376 -4.95 33.26 6.80
C TRP A 376 -4.80 34.60 6.09
N THR A 377 -5.90 35.33 5.93
CA THR A 377 -5.88 36.65 5.29
C THR A 377 -5.09 37.64 6.14
N GLU A 378 -5.29 37.64 7.47
CA GLU A 378 -4.52 38.47 8.41
C GLU A 378 -3.01 38.18 8.34
N VAL A 379 -2.64 36.90 8.36
CA VAL A 379 -1.23 36.47 8.31
C VAL A 379 -0.58 36.80 6.96
N LEU A 380 -1.30 36.66 5.85
CA LEU A 380 -0.77 36.95 4.52
C LEU A 380 -0.70 38.44 4.19
N ASP A 381 -1.61 39.24 4.75
CA ASP A 381 -1.61 40.71 4.61
C ASP A 381 -0.59 41.38 5.56
N ALA A 382 -0.09 40.65 6.57
CA ALA A 382 0.97 41.15 7.43
C ALA A 382 2.26 41.45 6.62
N PRO A 383 2.98 42.53 6.95
CA PRO A 383 4.30 42.77 6.36
C PRO A 383 5.18 41.54 6.61
N TYR A 384 5.78 41.00 5.55
CA TYR A 384 6.72 39.89 5.69
C TYR A 384 7.91 40.35 6.50
N GLY A 385 8.14 39.72 7.67
CA GLY A 385 9.31 39.93 8.51
C GLY A 385 9.62 41.41 8.80
N ARG A 386 9.15 41.93 9.94
CA ARG A 386 9.69 43.18 10.50
C ARG A 386 11.03 42.96 11.24
N SER A 387 11.66 41.80 11.10
CA SER A 387 13.03 41.53 11.58
C SER A 387 14.03 41.88 10.49
N LYS A 388 14.49 43.14 10.54
CA LYS A 388 15.76 43.68 10.01
C LYS A 388 16.13 43.39 8.55
N GLU A 389 16.39 44.49 7.84
CA GLU A 389 17.22 44.58 6.64
C GLU A 389 18.14 43.35 6.44
N PHE A 390 17.88 42.62 5.37
CA PHE A 390 18.50 41.36 4.91
C PHE A 390 20.03 41.44 4.72
N GLY A 391 20.74 41.65 5.83
CA GLY A 391 22.20 41.65 5.95
C GLY A 391 22.68 41.05 7.27
N GLU A 392 21.82 40.97 8.29
CA GLU A 392 22.09 40.20 9.52
C GLU A 392 21.33 38.87 9.43
N LEU A 393 22.09 37.77 9.33
CA LEU A 393 21.56 36.40 9.36
C LEU A 393 20.61 36.23 10.56
N SER A 394 19.40 35.69 10.34
CA SER A 394 18.54 35.21 11.41
C SER A 394 19.36 34.39 12.41
N GLU A 395 19.22 34.65 13.71
CA GLU A 395 19.94 33.90 14.75
C GLU A 395 19.49 32.42 14.79
N ARG A 396 18.33 32.09 14.21
CA ARG A 396 17.86 30.71 14.10
C ARG A 396 18.35 30.07 12.81
N PRO A 397 18.87 28.83 12.87
CA PRO A 397 19.20 28.09 11.66
C PRO A 397 17.95 27.89 10.80
N PRO A 398 18.09 27.87 9.46
CA PRO A 398 16.96 27.65 8.56
C PRO A 398 16.26 26.33 8.92
N ALA A 399 14.93 26.36 8.96
CA ALA A 399 14.13 25.17 9.16
C ALA A 399 14.01 24.41 7.84
N ARG A 400 13.88 23.08 7.92
CA ARG A 400 13.72 22.21 6.75
C ARG A 400 12.40 21.47 6.86
N LEU A 401 11.53 21.66 5.87
CA LEU A 401 10.31 20.88 5.72
C LEU A 401 10.53 19.86 4.60
N SER A 402 10.34 18.59 4.90
CA SER A 402 10.51 17.51 3.91
C SER A 402 9.52 16.39 4.19
N LEU A 403 9.31 15.53 3.19
CA LEU A 403 8.62 14.27 3.42
C LEU A 403 9.64 13.26 3.97
N GLY A 404 9.49 12.90 5.25
CA GLY A 404 10.27 11.84 5.87
C GLY A 404 9.79 10.47 5.42
N TYR A 405 10.63 9.77 4.67
CA TYR A 405 10.44 8.41 4.18
C TYR A 405 11.11 7.43 5.15
N ASP A 406 10.40 6.41 5.64
CA ASP A 406 10.94 5.36 6.54
C ASP A 406 11.64 5.83 7.83
N GLY A 407 11.51 7.11 8.20
CA GLY A 407 12.12 7.67 9.42
C GLY A 407 11.51 7.14 10.72
N ARG A 408 10.30 6.58 10.64
CA ARG A 408 9.57 5.96 11.76
C ARG A 408 9.20 4.52 11.40
N PRO A 409 9.70 3.49 12.13
CA PRO A 409 9.44 2.10 11.80
C PRO A 409 7.94 1.75 11.69
N GLU A 410 7.10 2.38 12.51
CA GLU A 410 5.65 2.19 12.56
C GLU A 410 4.90 2.78 11.35
N LEU A 411 5.54 3.65 10.56
CA LEU A 411 5.00 4.25 9.33
C LEU A 411 5.88 3.93 8.11
N ALA A 412 6.81 2.98 8.23
CA ALA A 412 7.80 2.72 7.20
C ALA A 412 7.21 2.04 5.96
N LEU A 413 7.16 2.78 4.86
CA LEU A 413 6.75 2.32 3.53
C LEU A 413 7.53 1.08 3.10
N SER A 414 8.84 1.02 3.35
CA SER A 414 9.65 -0.16 3.01
C SER A 414 9.16 -1.42 3.72
N THR A 415 8.73 -1.32 4.98
CA THR A 415 8.21 -2.48 5.72
C THR A 415 6.86 -2.91 5.19
N PHE A 416 5.91 -1.96 5.11
CA PHE A 416 4.51 -2.29 4.85
C PHE A 416 4.21 -2.58 3.38
N LEU A 417 4.85 -1.86 2.45
CA LEU A 417 4.65 -2.05 1.02
C LEU A 417 5.61 -3.08 0.44
N PHE A 418 6.90 -2.93 0.78
CA PHE A 418 7.97 -3.64 0.06
C PHE A 418 8.56 -4.81 0.86
N ARG A 419 8.17 -4.98 2.14
CA ARG A 419 8.71 -5.99 3.05
C ARG A 419 10.24 -5.95 3.12
N ARG A 420 10.77 -4.75 3.22
CA ARG A 420 12.20 -4.44 3.37
C ARG A 420 12.44 -3.65 4.64
N ARG A 421 13.65 -3.74 5.16
CA ARG A 421 14.06 -2.94 6.32
C ARG A 421 13.86 -1.45 6.02
N PRO A 422 13.31 -0.66 6.97
CA PRO A 422 13.23 0.78 6.84
C PRO A 422 14.61 1.40 6.61
N TRP A 423 14.69 2.32 5.65
CA TRP A 423 15.87 3.12 5.40
C TRP A 423 15.48 4.59 5.33
N PRO A 424 15.74 5.40 6.38
CA PRO A 424 15.33 6.80 6.40
C PRO A 424 15.82 7.58 5.17
N LEU A 425 14.95 8.37 4.56
CA LEU A 425 15.26 9.29 3.45
C LEU A 425 14.36 10.51 3.57
N GLU A 426 14.91 11.69 3.32
CA GLU A 426 14.13 12.92 3.19
C GLU A 426 13.92 13.25 1.72
N VAL A 427 12.68 13.54 1.34
CA VAL A 427 12.29 13.82 -0.04
C VAL A 427 11.74 15.24 -0.14
N ALA A 428 12.04 15.91 -1.26
CA ALA A 428 11.46 17.21 -1.62
C ALA A 428 11.61 18.27 -0.51
N ALA A 429 12.83 18.42 0.01
CA ALA A 429 13.10 19.35 1.10
C ALA A 429 12.95 20.81 0.66
N VAL A 430 12.15 21.55 1.42
CA VAL A 430 11.93 22.99 1.29
C VAL A 430 12.64 23.67 2.47
N ILE A 431 13.46 24.66 2.14
CA ILE A 431 14.12 25.51 3.14
C ILE A 431 13.16 26.62 3.55
N LEU A 432 12.99 26.78 4.85
CA LEU A 432 12.12 27.76 5.48
C LEU A 432 12.95 28.73 6.31
N ASP A 433 12.46 29.97 6.41
CA ASP A 433 12.90 30.88 7.46
C ASP A 433 12.53 30.29 8.83
N GLY A 434 13.53 30.01 9.67
CA GLY A 434 13.33 29.27 10.92
C GLY A 434 12.62 30.07 12.01
N GLU A 435 12.69 31.40 11.97
CA GLU A 435 11.99 32.27 12.91
C GLU A 435 10.51 32.38 12.51
N LEU A 436 10.25 32.74 11.25
CA LEU A 436 8.89 32.86 10.73
C LEU A 436 8.13 31.52 10.78
N ALA A 437 8.78 30.40 10.46
CA ALA A 437 8.17 29.08 10.53
C ALA A 437 7.73 28.70 11.96
N ALA A 438 8.41 29.21 12.99
CA ALA A 438 8.08 28.96 14.38
C ALA A 438 6.97 29.87 14.92
N GLU A 439 6.76 31.03 14.30
CA GLU A 439 5.69 31.99 14.67
C GLU A 439 4.35 31.65 14.02
N ILE A 440 4.34 30.89 12.92
CA ILE A 440 3.10 30.48 12.24
C ILE A 440 2.37 29.44 13.10
N ASP A 441 1.40 29.91 13.87
CA ASP A 441 0.47 29.09 14.67
C ASP A 441 -0.91 28.98 14.00
N LEU A 442 -0.92 28.31 12.84
CA LEU A 442 -2.14 27.96 12.12
C LEU A 442 -2.24 26.44 12.00
N PRO A 443 -3.42 25.84 12.23
CA PRO A 443 -3.61 24.42 11.96
C PRO A 443 -3.72 24.18 10.44
N PRO A 444 -3.21 23.04 9.94
CA PRO A 444 -3.46 22.63 8.56
C PRO A 444 -4.96 22.34 8.36
N ALA A 445 -5.55 22.84 7.28
CA ALA A 445 -6.97 22.68 6.99
C ALA A 445 -7.41 21.19 6.93
N PRO A 446 -6.64 20.24 6.38
CA PRO A 446 -7.00 18.81 6.42
C PRO A 446 -7.14 18.23 7.83
N ALA A 447 -6.57 18.84 8.86
CA ALA A 447 -6.71 18.38 10.24
C ALA A 447 -8.02 18.86 10.90
N LEU A 448 -8.74 19.81 10.29
CA LEU A 448 -10.00 20.31 10.80
C LEU A 448 -11.17 19.48 10.27
N ALA A 449 -12.01 18.98 11.18
CA ALA A 449 -13.22 18.25 10.82
C ALA A 449 -14.25 19.09 10.04
N SER A 450 -14.18 20.42 10.16
CA SER A 450 -15.02 21.37 9.42
C SER A 450 -14.61 21.54 7.96
N THR A 451 -13.43 21.05 7.56
CA THR A 451 -12.95 21.17 6.18
C THR A 451 -13.62 20.14 5.28
N ALA A 452 -14.25 20.61 4.21
CA ALA A 452 -14.92 19.76 3.26
C ALA A 452 -13.92 18.92 2.43
N SER A 453 -14.22 17.64 2.25
CA SER A 453 -13.33 16.68 1.58
C SER A 453 -13.00 17.03 0.12
N TRP A 454 -13.90 17.74 -0.57
CA TRP A 454 -13.71 18.14 -1.97
C TRP A 454 -12.70 19.28 -2.16
N VAL A 455 -12.29 19.99 -1.09
CA VAL A 455 -11.31 21.08 -1.19
C VAL A 455 -9.98 20.59 -1.77
N PHE A 456 -9.60 19.35 -1.47
CA PHE A 456 -8.34 18.72 -1.89
C PHE A 456 -8.52 17.66 -2.99
N SER A 457 -9.71 17.48 -3.56
CA SER A 457 -9.99 16.39 -4.52
C SER A 457 -9.61 16.72 -5.98
N ARG A 458 -9.20 17.96 -6.29
CA ARG A 458 -8.96 18.41 -7.66
C ARG A 458 -7.73 17.74 -8.28
N LYS A 459 -7.91 17.13 -9.47
CA LYS A 459 -6.87 16.43 -10.25
C LYS A 459 -5.71 17.33 -10.70
N SER A 460 -5.94 18.63 -10.87
CA SER A 460 -4.90 19.60 -11.26
C SER A 460 -3.96 20.00 -10.12
N CYS A 461 -4.11 19.40 -8.93
CA CYS A 461 -3.41 19.82 -7.71
C CYS A 461 -3.68 21.28 -7.28
N GLY A 462 -4.71 21.91 -7.84
CA GLY A 462 -5.26 23.17 -7.32
C GLY A 462 -6.30 22.91 -6.23
N LEU A 463 -6.93 23.98 -5.74
CA LEU A 463 -8.06 23.87 -4.83
C LEU A 463 -9.35 23.54 -5.60
N GLY A 464 -10.22 22.73 -5.00
CA GLY A 464 -11.56 22.43 -5.52
C GLY A 464 -12.47 23.66 -5.51
N GLU A 465 -13.38 23.76 -6.48
CA GLU A 465 -14.23 24.96 -6.67
C GLU A 465 -15.56 24.85 -5.92
N THR A 466 -16.31 23.76 -6.06
CA THR A 466 -17.58 23.51 -5.34
C THR A 466 -17.93 22.01 -5.32
N ALA A 467 -18.90 21.60 -4.49
CA ALA A 467 -19.45 20.24 -4.48
C ALA A 467 -20.07 19.84 -5.84
N GLU A 468 -20.74 20.77 -6.54
CA GLU A 468 -21.34 20.53 -7.86
C GLU A 468 -20.28 20.43 -8.98
N GLY A 469 -19.17 21.16 -8.87
CA GLY A 469 -18.03 21.04 -9.78
C GLY A 469 -17.27 19.73 -9.62
N SER A 470 -17.17 19.21 -8.38
CA SER A 470 -16.53 17.92 -8.09
C SER A 470 -17.27 16.76 -8.78
N ALA A 471 -18.61 16.77 -8.78
CA ALA A 471 -19.44 15.72 -9.38
C ALA A 471 -19.32 15.61 -10.92
N ARG A 472 -18.82 16.65 -11.60
CA ARG A 472 -18.55 16.62 -13.05
C ARG A 472 -17.10 16.25 -13.40
N SER A 473 -16.21 16.22 -12.41
CA SER A 473 -14.76 15.98 -12.59
C SER A 473 -14.29 14.59 -12.15
N GLN A 474 -15.14 13.90 -11.37
CA GLN A 474 -15.08 12.45 -11.16
C GLN A 474 -15.61 11.75 -12.39
#